data_AF-A0A7T8GRR8-F1
#
_entry.id   AF-A0A7T8GRR8-F1
#
_cell.length_a   1.000
_cell.length_b   1.000
_cell.length_c   1.000
_cell.angle_alpha   90.00
_cell.angle_beta   90.00
_cell.angle_gamma   90.00
#
_symmetry.space_group_name_H-M   'P 1'
#
loop_
_entity.id
_entity.type
_entity.pdbx_description
1 polymer ?
#
loop_
_entity_poly.entity_id
_entity_poly.type
_entity_poly.pdbx_seq_one_letter_code
_entity_poly.pdbx_strand_id
1 'polypeptide(L)' 'MKNCIGKDLTKIPVPVNFAEPLSMLQRLVEDFEYSELLHKAREAKDDQEQMLYVAAWTVSAYSTTAIR' A
#
# COMPACT_ATOMS: atom_id res chain seq x y z
N MET A 1 3.07 -22.74 -6.06
CA MET A 1 3.34 -22.33 -4.66
C MET A 1 3.06 -23.40 -3.59
N LYS A 2 2.38 -24.53 -3.86
CA LYS A 2 2.12 -25.57 -2.84
C LYS A 2 3.38 -26.11 -2.13
N ASN A 3 4.53 -26.14 -2.81
CA ASN A 3 5.81 -26.60 -2.25
C ASN A 3 6.55 -25.52 -1.42
N CYS A 4 5.97 -24.34 -1.28
CA CYS A 4 6.53 -23.17 -0.59
C CYS A 4 5.77 -22.83 0.70
N ILE A 5 4.77 -23.63 1.08
CA ILE A 5 4.01 -23.42 2.33
C ILE A 5 4.96 -23.50 3.53
N GLY A 6 4.90 -22.49 4.41
CA GLY A 6 5.75 -22.40 5.60
C GLY A 6 7.20 -21.98 5.35
N LYS A 7 7.58 -21.68 4.11
CA LYS A 7 8.91 -21.16 3.78
C LYS A 7 8.89 -19.64 3.67
N ASP A 8 9.99 -19.02 4.06
CA ASP A 8 10.25 -17.61 3.80
C ASP A 8 10.39 -17.37 2.29
N LEU A 9 9.42 -16.63 1.73
CA LEU A 9 9.33 -16.38 0.29
C LEU A 9 10.50 -15.52 -0.22
N THR A 10 11.16 -14.74 0.63
CA THR A 10 12.31 -13.91 0.23
C THR A 10 13.53 -14.72 -0.16
N LYS A 11 13.61 -15.97 0.28
CA LYS A 11 14.72 -16.91 -0.01
C LYS A 11 14.42 -17.84 -1.18
N ILE A 12 13.23 -17.74 -1.77
CA ILE A 12 12.80 -18.58 -2.88
C ILE A 12 12.92 -17.74 -4.17
N PRO A 13 13.68 -18.18 -5.16
CA PRO A 13 13.72 -17.51 -6.46
C PRO A 13 12.32 -17.50 -7.09
N VAL A 14 11.76 -16.30 -7.28
CA VAL A 14 10.47 -16.11 -7.94
C VAL A 14 10.71 -15.88 -9.44
N PRO A 15 10.05 -16.65 -10.34
CA PRO A 15 10.19 -16.41 -11.77
C PRO A 15 9.69 -15.02 -12.16
N VAL A 16 10.35 -14.39 -13.14
CA VAL A 16 10.06 -13.01 -13.56
C VAL A 16 8.59 -12.79 -13.98
N ASN A 17 7.91 -13.81 -14.49
CA ASN A 17 6.49 -13.73 -14.87
C ASN A 17 5.54 -13.52 -13.68
N PHE A 18 6.02 -13.71 -12.45
CA PHE A 18 5.27 -13.42 -11.21
C PHE A 18 5.73 -12.11 -10.55
N ALA A 19 6.70 -11.42 -11.13
CA ALA A 19 7.16 -10.12 -10.69
C ALA A 19 6.60 -9.05 -11.61
N GLU A 20 6.22 -7.91 -11.04
CA GLU A 20 5.93 -6.71 -11.82
C GLU A 20 7.20 -5.87 -11.97
N PRO A 21 7.27 -4.93 -12.93
CA PRO A 21 8.45 -4.10 -13.16
C PRO A 21 8.60 -2.96 -12.12
N LEU A 22 8.33 -3.24 -10.85
CA LEU A 22 8.45 -2.31 -9.73
C LEU A 22 9.18 -2.96 -8.56
N SER A 23 10.09 -2.19 -7.97
CA SER A 23 10.72 -2.54 -6.70
C SER A 23 9.77 -2.35 -5.53
N MET A 24 10.09 -2.97 -4.38
CA MET A 24 9.34 -2.74 -3.15
C MET A 24 9.35 -1.27 -2.72
N LEU A 25 10.42 -0.51 -3.01
CA LEU A 25 10.47 0.93 -2.73
C LEU A 25 9.45 1.71 -3.55
N GLN A 26 9.31 1.38 -4.84
CA GLN A 26 8.32 2.02 -5.70
C GLN A 26 6.90 1.67 -5.25
N ARG A 27 6.67 0.41 -4.82
CA ARG A 27 5.38 0.01 -4.23
C ARG A 27 5.02 0.83 -3.00
N LEU A 28 5.96 1.06 -2.08
CA LEU A 28 5.70 1.87 -0.88
C LEU A 28 5.32 3.32 -1.20
N VAL A 29 5.76 3.84 -2.35
CA VAL A 29 5.41 5.21 -2.76
C VAL A 29 4.00 5.29 -3.34
N GLU A 30 3.42 4.18 -3.81
CA GLU A 30 2.04 4.16 -4.29
C GLU A 30 1.01 4.39 -3.18
N ASP A 31 1.34 4.08 -1.92
CA ASP A 31 0.51 4.43 -0.76
C ASP A 31 0.25 5.96 -0.66
N PHE A 32 1.05 6.78 -1.35
CA PHE A 32 0.92 8.24 -1.40
C PHE A 32 0.14 8.76 -2.61
N GLU A 33 -0.51 7.89 -3.39
CA GLU A 33 -1.40 8.30 -4.50
C GLU A 33 -2.44 9.33 -4.05
N TYR A 34 -3.02 9.12 -2.86
CA TYR A 34 -4.05 10.01 -2.26
C TYR A 34 -3.50 10.85 -1.10
N SER A 35 -2.23 11.29 -1.20
CA SER A 35 -1.57 12.07 -0.15
C SER A 35 -2.25 13.41 0.16
N GLU A 36 -3.12 13.93 -0.71
CA GLU A 36 -3.95 15.11 -0.45
C GLU A 36 -4.89 14.93 0.74
N LEU A 37 -5.26 13.69 1.08
CA LEU A 37 -6.03 13.38 2.29
C LEU A 37 -5.25 13.75 3.57
N LEU A 38 -3.92 13.59 3.56
CA LEU A 38 -3.07 14.03 4.67
C LEU A 38 -3.01 15.55 4.79
N HIS A 39 -3.05 16.27 3.66
CA HIS A 39 -3.16 17.73 3.67
C HIS A 39 -4.49 18.19 4.25
N LYS A 40 -5.61 17.53 3.88
CA LYS A 40 -6.93 17.80 4.48
C LYS A 40 -6.97 17.47 5.97
N ALA A 41 -6.37 16.35 6.38
CA ALA A 41 -6.26 15.99 7.79
C ALA A 41 -5.52 17.06 8.61
N ARG A 42 -4.48 17.68 8.04
CA ARG A 42 -3.75 18.78 8.69
C ARG A 42 -4.59 20.04 8.86
N GLU A 43 -5.52 20.30 7.95
CA GLU A 43 -6.38 21.50 7.97
C GLU A 43 -7.64 21.32 8.83
N ALA A 44 -7.95 20.07 9.23
CA ALA A 44 -9.09 19.75 10.08
C ALA A 44 -9.02 20.47 11.43
N LYS A 45 -10.19 20.92 11.92
CA LYS A 45 -10.30 21.67 13.18
C LYS A 45 -10.66 20.80 14.38
N ASP A 46 -11.21 19.61 14.12
CA ASP A 46 -11.56 18.65 15.14
C ASP A 46 -10.83 17.33 14.94
N ASP A 47 -10.52 16.67 16.05
CA ASP A 47 -9.71 15.44 16.07
C ASP A 47 -10.42 14.27 15.36
N GLN A 48 -11.76 14.30 15.29
CA GLN A 48 -12.55 13.23 14.67
C GLN A 48 -12.47 13.31 13.14
N GLU A 49 -12.60 14.50 12.58
CA GLU A 49 -12.43 14.79 11.16
C GLU A 49 -10.97 14.55 10.73
N GLN A 50 -9.99 14.94 11.55
CA GLN A 50 -8.59 14.59 11.29
C GLN A 50 -8.40 13.07 11.19
N MET A 51 -8.94 12.31 12.16
CA MET A 51 -8.86 10.85 12.17
C MET A 51 -9.59 10.24 10.96
N LEU A 52 -10.74 10.80 10.56
CA LEU A 52 -11.47 10.35 9.39
C LEU A 52 -10.62 10.44 8.12
N TYR A 53 -9.90 11.55 7.91
CA TYR A 53 -9.02 11.71 6.75
C TYR A 53 -7.81 10.77 6.80
N VAL A 54 -7.21 10.55 7.98
CA VAL A 54 -6.10 9.60 8.13
C VAL A 54 -6.55 8.16 7.86
N ALA A 55 -7.73 7.79 8.36
CA ALA A 55 -8.34 6.49 8.11
C ALA A 55 -8.65 6.29 6.62
N ALA A 56 -9.22 7.31 5.97
CA ALA A 56 -9.48 7.30 4.53
C ALA A 56 -8.18 7.12 3.72
N TRP A 57 -7.11 7.85 4.05
CA TRP A 57 -5.81 7.70 3.41
C TRP A 57 -5.24 6.29 3.58
N THR A 58 -5.30 5.74 4.80
CA THR A 58 -4.80 4.39 5.09
C THR A 58 -5.54 3.32 4.27
N VAL A 59 -6.85 3.44 4.13
CA VAL A 59 -7.65 2.50 3.32
C VAL A 59 -7.39 2.68 1.82
N SER A 60 -7.11 3.91 1.38
CA SER A 60 -6.85 4.23 -0.03
C SER A 60 -5.63 3.50 -0.59
N ALA A 61 -4.64 3.14 0.24
CA ALA A 61 -3.47 2.34 -0.17
C ALA A 61 -3.84 0.97 -0.77
N TYR A 62 -5.05 0.46 -0.50
CA TYR A 62 -5.52 -0.80 -1.07
C TYR A 62 -6.23 -0.64 -2.42
N SER A 63 -6.50 0.58 -2.90
CA SER A 63 -7.27 0.82 -4.14
C SER A 63 -6.64 0.14 -5.37
N THR A 64 -5.30 0.11 -5.43
CA THR A 64 -4.52 -0.43 -6.55
C THR A 64 -4.31 -1.94 -6.45
N THR A 65 -4.56 -2.54 -5.27
CA THR A 65 -4.28 -3.97 -5.03
C THR A 65 -5.23 -4.91 -5.75
N ALA A 66 -6.48 -4.49 -6.01
CA ALA A 66 -7.48 -5.33 -6.68
C ALA A 66 -7.28 -5.44 -8.21
N ILE A 67 -6.54 -4.49 -8.79
CA ILE A 67 -6.30 -4.41 -10.25
C ILE A 67 -4.98 -5.12 -10.63
N ARG A 68 -4.21 -5.59 -9.64
CA ARG A 68 -2.92 -6.26 -9.78
C ARG A 68 -2.99 -7.78 -9.83
#